data_AF-A0A944AI01-F1
#
_entry.id   AF-A0A944AI01-F1
#
_cell.length_a   1.000
_cell.length_b   1.000
_cell.length_c   1.000
_cell.angle_alpha   90.00
_cell.angle_beta   90.00
_cell.angle_gamma   90.00
#
_symmetry.space_group_name_H-M   'P 1'
#
loop_
_entity.id
_entity.type
_entity.pdbx_description
1 polymer ?
#
loop_
_entity_poly.entity_id
_entity_poly.type
_entity_poly.pdbx_seq_one_letter_code
_entity_poly.pdbx_strand_id
1 'polypeptide(L)'
;TYPDGFPQDLLERFSELTGRGILCNKPYSGTDVIRDYGKEHMETGKLIVYTSADSVFQIAAHEEIVPVEELYRYCEIARKLLTGEHGVGRVIARPFIGTEGNFTRTPRRHDYSLMPPEATMMDALLQNGYATYGVGKIYDIFAGKGIEHTTRILNNIDGMEKTIALQEEDFNGLCFVNLVDFDMVYGHRNDIDGYAKAATKFDEQLKTFLSRMKDEDIVMITADHGCDPGFKGTDHSREYVPFLAYGKDIKENVNLGTRNSFADIAATIQDIFEIEQITAGNSFKDAIMK
;
A
#
# COMPACT_ATOMS: atom_id res chain seq x y z
N THR A 1 -5.37 -7.97 -11.66
CA THR A 1 -5.59 -6.63 -12.27
C THR A 1 -6.66 -6.77 -13.36
N TYR A 2 -7.18 -5.66 -13.90
CA TYR A 2 -8.29 -5.64 -14.87
C TYR A 2 -7.91 -4.92 -16.17
N PRO A 3 -7.00 -5.50 -16.99
CA PRO A 3 -6.49 -4.84 -18.20
C PRO A 3 -7.57 -4.57 -19.25
N ASP A 4 -8.63 -5.37 -19.28
CA ASP A 4 -9.75 -5.24 -20.22
C ASP A 4 -11.01 -4.66 -19.57
N GLY A 5 -10.88 -4.08 -18.37
CA GLY A 5 -12.01 -3.62 -17.57
C GLY A 5 -12.58 -4.70 -16.64
N PHE A 6 -13.55 -4.30 -15.83
CA PHE A 6 -14.26 -5.15 -14.89
C PHE A 6 -15.32 -6.01 -15.59
N PRO A 7 -15.61 -7.23 -15.08
CA PRO A 7 -16.69 -8.08 -15.56
C PRO A 7 -18.04 -7.37 -15.57
N GLN A 8 -18.86 -7.67 -16.59
CA GLN A 8 -20.13 -7.00 -16.82
C GLN A 8 -21.14 -7.25 -15.69
N ASP A 9 -21.21 -8.48 -15.19
CA ASP A 9 -22.05 -8.91 -14.06
C ASP A 9 -21.73 -8.14 -12.77
N LEU A 10 -20.45 -7.91 -12.50
CA LEU A 10 -20.00 -7.08 -11.38
C LEU A 10 -20.48 -5.62 -11.51
N LEU A 11 -20.40 -5.05 -12.71
CA LEU A 11 -20.84 -3.69 -12.98
C LEU A 11 -22.36 -3.53 -12.96
N GLU A 12 -23.09 -4.53 -13.44
CA GLU A 12 -24.55 -4.59 -13.36
C GLU A 12 -24.98 -4.61 -11.89
N ARG A 13 -24.37 -5.47 -11.08
CA ARG A 13 -24.64 -5.53 -9.64
C ARG A 13 -24.34 -4.21 -8.93
N PHE A 14 -23.22 -3.58 -9.28
CA PHE A 14 -22.87 -2.26 -8.76
C PHE A 14 -23.88 -1.18 -9.19
N SER A 15 -24.35 -1.22 -10.43
CA SER A 15 -25.37 -0.30 -10.96
C SER A 15 -26.70 -0.43 -10.23
N GLU A 16 -27.13 -1.67 -9.96
CA GLU A 16 -28.34 -1.96 -9.18
C GLU A 16 -28.28 -1.35 -7.77
N LEU A 17 -27.16 -1.54 -7.07
CA LEU A 17 -26.99 -1.09 -5.69
C LEU A 17 -26.81 0.42 -5.55
N THR A 18 -26.30 1.08 -6.59
CA THR A 18 -26.12 2.55 -6.61
C THR A 18 -27.30 3.27 -7.23
N GLY A 19 -28.13 2.58 -8.03
CA GLY A 19 -29.20 3.19 -8.82
C GLY A 19 -28.69 4.04 -9.98
N ARG A 20 -27.44 3.86 -10.42
CA ARG A 20 -26.80 4.63 -11.49
C ARG A 20 -26.17 3.69 -12.51
N GLY A 21 -26.28 4.03 -13.79
CA GLY A 21 -25.53 3.33 -14.84
C GLY A 21 -24.04 3.66 -14.82
N ILE A 22 -23.26 2.99 -15.67
CA ILE A 22 -21.80 3.08 -15.71
C ILE A 22 -21.31 3.60 -17.07
N LEU A 23 -20.22 4.37 -17.04
CA LEU A 23 -19.44 4.85 -18.18
C LEU A 23 -18.00 4.30 -18.11
N CYS A 24 -17.33 4.22 -19.27
CA CYS A 24 -15.93 3.81 -19.46
C CYS A 24 -15.62 2.30 -19.31
N ASN A 25 -15.41 1.81 -18.09
CA ASN A 25 -14.94 0.44 -17.76
C ASN A 25 -13.63 0.00 -18.46
N LYS A 26 -12.56 0.79 -18.39
CA LYS A 26 -11.24 0.45 -18.97
C LYS A 26 -10.09 0.98 -18.11
N PRO A 27 -8.84 0.49 -18.27
CA PRO A 27 -7.67 1.21 -17.79
C PRO A 27 -7.61 2.60 -18.41
N TYR A 28 -7.57 3.64 -17.58
CA TYR A 28 -7.67 5.01 -18.07
C TYR A 28 -6.92 6.00 -17.16
N SER A 29 -6.31 7.00 -17.78
CA SER A 29 -5.78 8.17 -17.07
C SER A 29 -6.93 8.96 -16.43
N GLY A 30 -6.78 9.31 -15.15
CA GLY A 30 -7.82 10.03 -14.41
C GLY A 30 -8.12 11.44 -14.94
N THR A 31 -7.18 12.05 -15.68
CA THR A 31 -7.40 13.36 -16.34
C THR A 31 -8.12 13.18 -17.67
N ASP A 32 -7.75 12.15 -18.44
CA ASP A 32 -8.34 11.90 -19.74
C ASP A 32 -9.77 11.34 -19.60
N VAL A 33 -10.02 10.48 -18.62
CA VAL A 33 -11.34 9.86 -18.43
C VAL A 33 -12.43 10.89 -18.07
N ILE A 34 -12.10 11.90 -17.26
CA ILE A 34 -13.06 12.97 -16.93
C ILE A 34 -13.22 13.96 -18.09
N ARG A 35 -12.18 14.15 -18.92
CA ARG A 35 -12.29 14.95 -20.14
C ARG A 35 -13.26 14.28 -21.11
N ASP A 36 -13.12 12.98 -21.30
CA ASP A 36 -13.83 12.24 -22.36
C ASP A 36 -15.25 11.84 -21.94
N TYR A 37 -15.48 11.52 -20.65
CA TYR A 37 -16.80 11.09 -20.14
C TYR A 37 -17.48 12.10 -19.21
N GLY A 38 -16.83 13.21 -18.83
CA GLY A 38 -17.38 14.16 -17.85
C GLY A 38 -18.68 14.82 -18.30
N LYS A 39 -18.81 15.14 -19.59
CA LYS A 39 -20.04 15.70 -20.15
C LYS A 39 -21.20 14.71 -20.06
N GLU A 40 -21.02 13.49 -20.55
CA GLU A 40 -22.07 12.45 -20.50
C GLU A 40 -22.45 12.13 -19.05
N HIS A 41 -21.48 12.12 -18.13
CA HIS A 41 -21.74 11.98 -16.70
C HIS A 41 -22.67 13.11 -16.19
N MET A 42 -22.39 14.37 -16.54
CA MET A 42 -23.22 15.50 -16.11
C MET A 42 -24.63 15.46 -16.70
N GLU A 43 -24.79 14.98 -17.94
CA GLU A 43 -26.08 14.88 -18.62
C GLU A 43 -26.92 13.71 -18.13
N THR A 44 -26.29 12.57 -17.81
CA THR A 44 -26.99 11.30 -17.54
C THR A 44 -26.99 10.90 -16.06
N GLY A 45 -26.07 11.43 -15.26
CA GLY A 45 -25.83 11.01 -13.88
C GLY A 45 -25.19 9.62 -13.73
N LYS A 46 -24.80 8.94 -14.82
CA LYS A 46 -24.10 7.65 -14.78
C LYS A 46 -22.69 7.80 -14.20
N LEU A 47 -22.22 6.87 -13.37
CA LEU A 47 -20.90 6.95 -12.76
C LEU A 47 -19.79 6.60 -13.77
N ILE A 48 -18.67 7.31 -13.72
CA ILE A 48 -17.49 6.99 -14.53
C ILE A 48 -16.65 5.99 -13.74
N VAL A 49 -16.59 4.73 -14.19
CA VAL A 49 -15.79 3.68 -13.56
C VAL A 49 -14.61 3.31 -14.44
N TYR A 50 -13.42 3.29 -13.85
CA TYR A 50 -12.18 2.99 -14.56
C TYR A 50 -11.13 2.36 -13.63
N THR A 51 -10.06 1.83 -14.21
CA THR A 51 -8.94 1.20 -13.48
C THR A 51 -7.59 1.71 -13.99
N SER A 52 -6.49 1.13 -13.52
CA SER A 52 -5.12 1.43 -13.94
C SER A 52 -4.31 0.14 -14.07
N ALA A 53 -2.99 0.23 -14.19
CA ALA A 53 -2.10 -0.92 -14.07
C ALA A 53 -2.25 -1.58 -12.69
N ASP A 54 -2.35 -0.77 -11.63
CA ASP A 54 -2.58 -1.26 -10.28
C ASP A 54 -3.96 -1.90 -10.08
N SER A 55 -4.07 -2.73 -9.05
CA SER A 55 -5.33 -3.35 -8.61
C SER A 55 -6.26 -2.35 -7.92
N VAL A 56 -6.92 -1.48 -8.70
CA VAL A 56 -7.81 -0.42 -8.19
C VAL A 56 -9.13 -0.32 -8.95
N PHE A 57 -10.20 0.08 -8.26
CA PHE A 57 -11.50 0.43 -8.83
C PHE A 57 -11.78 1.90 -8.54
N GLN A 58 -11.81 2.74 -9.58
CA GLN A 58 -11.92 4.19 -9.41
C GLN A 58 -13.30 4.67 -9.88
N ILE A 59 -13.94 5.51 -9.07
CA ILE A 59 -15.26 6.08 -9.37
C ILE A 59 -15.12 7.59 -9.45
N ALA A 60 -15.27 8.15 -10.65
CA ALA A 60 -15.31 9.60 -10.86
C ALA A 60 -16.74 10.09 -11.02
N ALA A 61 -17.05 11.21 -10.35
CA ALA A 61 -18.32 11.89 -10.46
C ALA A 61 -18.16 13.40 -10.22
N HIS A 62 -18.94 14.19 -10.94
CA HIS A 62 -19.01 15.64 -10.80
C HIS A 62 -19.79 15.97 -9.53
N GLU A 63 -19.24 16.84 -8.70
CA GLU A 63 -19.78 17.06 -7.34
C GLU A 63 -21.17 17.70 -7.30
N GLU A 64 -21.57 18.42 -8.35
CA GLU A 64 -22.92 18.97 -8.48
C GLU A 64 -23.97 17.92 -8.87
N ILE A 65 -23.53 16.77 -9.41
CA ILE A 65 -24.39 15.68 -9.91
C ILE A 65 -24.46 14.54 -8.90
N VAL A 66 -23.33 14.25 -8.27
CA VAL A 66 -23.20 13.29 -7.18
C VAL A 66 -22.48 14.01 -6.04
N PRO A 67 -23.21 14.41 -4.97
CA PRO A 67 -22.59 14.97 -3.79
C PRO A 67 -21.49 14.05 -3.26
N VAL A 68 -20.43 14.63 -2.71
CA VAL A 68 -19.22 13.88 -2.32
C VAL A 68 -19.52 12.76 -1.33
N GLU A 69 -20.39 13.00 -0.35
CA GLU A 69 -20.81 11.98 0.63
C GLU A 69 -21.55 10.80 -0.04
N GLU A 70 -22.31 11.06 -1.11
CA GLU A 70 -22.97 10.01 -1.86
C GLU A 70 -21.98 9.23 -2.73
N LEU A 71 -20.97 9.89 -3.29
CA LEU A 71 -19.85 9.22 -3.97
C LEU A 71 -19.06 8.31 -3.00
N TYR A 72 -18.85 8.75 -1.76
CA TYR A 72 -18.24 7.96 -0.70
C TYR A 72 -19.07 6.72 -0.39
N ARG A 73 -20.40 6.87 -0.24
CA ARG A 73 -21.32 5.74 -0.07
C ARG A 73 -21.25 4.74 -1.23
N TYR A 74 -21.13 5.20 -2.47
CA TYR A 74 -20.94 4.32 -3.62
C TYR A 74 -19.61 3.57 -3.58
N CYS A 75 -18.54 4.22 -3.13
CA CYS A 75 -17.25 3.56 -2.96
C CYS A 75 -17.30 2.47 -1.88
N GLU A 76 -18.02 2.68 -0.78
CA GLU A 76 -18.24 1.64 0.24
C GLU A 76 -19.04 0.45 -0.29
N ILE A 77 -20.06 0.70 -1.11
CA ILE A 77 -20.81 -0.36 -1.80
C ILE A 77 -19.87 -1.16 -2.71
N ALA A 78 -19.09 -0.48 -3.56
CA ALA A 78 -18.11 -1.12 -4.43
C ALA A 78 -17.11 -1.95 -3.60
N ARG A 79 -16.65 -1.43 -2.47
CA ARG A 79 -15.68 -2.15 -1.61
C ARG A 79 -16.23 -3.47 -1.10
N LYS A 80 -17.52 -3.52 -0.72
CA LYS A 80 -18.21 -4.75 -0.27
C LYS A 80 -18.40 -5.76 -1.41
N LEU A 81 -18.60 -5.29 -2.64
CA LEU A 81 -18.72 -6.16 -3.82
C LEU A 81 -17.37 -6.73 -4.26
N LEU A 82 -16.32 -5.91 -4.22
CA LEU A 82 -15.00 -6.23 -4.72
C LEU A 82 -14.23 -7.07 -3.69
N THR A 83 -14.65 -8.32 -3.48
CA THR A 83 -14.02 -9.28 -2.55
C THR A 83 -13.77 -10.61 -3.28
N GLY A 84 -13.00 -11.52 -2.66
CA GLY A 84 -12.68 -12.81 -3.26
C GLY A 84 -11.96 -12.66 -4.60
N GLU A 85 -12.48 -13.32 -5.65
CA GLU A 85 -11.94 -13.23 -7.01
C GLU A 85 -11.99 -11.81 -7.62
N HIS A 86 -12.88 -10.96 -7.10
CA HIS A 86 -13.01 -9.55 -7.50
C HIS A 86 -12.30 -8.59 -6.55
N GLY A 87 -11.46 -9.11 -5.65
CA GLY A 87 -10.69 -8.33 -4.69
C GLY A 87 -9.73 -7.37 -5.38
N VAL A 88 -10.10 -6.09 -5.45
CA VAL A 88 -9.13 -5.03 -5.78
C VAL A 88 -8.42 -4.54 -4.52
N GLY A 89 -7.16 -4.14 -4.65
CA GLY A 89 -6.40 -3.57 -3.53
C GLY A 89 -7.06 -2.31 -2.97
N ARG A 90 -7.67 -1.48 -3.83
CA ARG A 90 -8.29 -0.22 -3.41
C ARG A 90 -9.50 0.20 -4.25
N VAL A 91 -10.53 0.74 -3.60
CA VAL A 91 -11.59 1.53 -4.26
C VAL A 91 -11.28 3.01 -4.03
N ILE A 92 -11.36 3.86 -5.07
CA ILE A 92 -10.96 5.27 -4.97
C ILE A 92 -12.07 6.19 -5.47
N ALA A 93 -12.52 7.08 -4.59
CA ALA A 93 -13.39 8.21 -4.94
C ALA A 93 -12.58 9.28 -5.67
N ARG A 94 -13.05 9.69 -6.85
CA ARG A 94 -12.42 10.69 -7.72
C ARG A 94 -13.40 11.82 -8.04
N PRO A 95 -13.80 12.63 -7.04
CA PRO A 95 -14.66 13.77 -7.30
C PRO A 95 -13.96 14.79 -8.22
N PHE A 96 -14.73 15.42 -9.09
CA PHE A 96 -14.26 16.48 -9.98
C PHE A 96 -15.28 17.62 -10.09
N ILE A 97 -14.79 18.77 -10.52
CA ILE A 97 -15.58 20.00 -10.75
C ILE A 97 -15.24 20.58 -12.13
N GLY A 98 -16.01 21.56 -12.57
CA GLY A 98 -15.75 22.35 -13.77
C GLY A 98 -16.83 22.13 -14.83
N THR A 99 -16.52 22.46 -16.07
CA THR A 99 -17.45 22.32 -17.20
C THR A 99 -16.77 21.57 -18.34
N GLU A 100 -17.54 21.21 -19.36
CA GLU A 100 -17.02 20.57 -20.57
C GLU A 100 -15.78 21.33 -21.10
N GLY A 101 -14.69 20.59 -21.33
CA GLY A 101 -13.40 21.13 -21.76
C GLY A 101 -12.51 21.68 -20.64
N ASN A 102 -12.99 21.79 -19.40
CA ASN A 102 -12.23 22.32 -18.26
C ASN A 102 -12.56 21.61 -16.93
N PHE A 103 -12.56 20.27 -16.93
CA PHE A 103 -12.75 19.48 -15.71
C PHE A 103 -11.47 19.37 -14.89
N THR A 104 -11.61 19.46 -13.56
CA THR A 104 -10.50 19.34 -12.61
C THR A 104 -10.87 18.43 -11.45
N ARG A 105 -10.02 17.45 -11.13
CA ARG A 105 -10.19 16.60 -9.93
C ARG A 105 -9.99 17.42 -8.67
N THR A 106 -10.81 17.17 -7.65
CA THR A 106 -10.72 17.90 -6.39
C THR A 106 -9.82 17.17 -5.39
N PRO A 107 -9.33 17.85 -4.34
CA PRO A 107 -8.55 17.21 -3.28
C PRO A 107 -9.40 16.27 -2.39
N ARG A 108 -10.73 16.22 -2.56
CA ARG A 108 -11.66 15.33 -1.81
C ARG A 108 -11.59 13.86 -2.23
N ARG A 109 -10.47 13.45 -2.82
CA ARG A 109 -10.14 12.04 -3.06
C ARG A 109 -10.24 11.27 -1.74
N HIS A 110 -10.88 10.11 -1.77
CA HIS A 110 -10.91 9.18 -0.65
C HIS A 110 -10.66 7.75 -1.13
N ASP A 111 -9.94 6.99 -0.32
CA ASP A 111 -9.33 5.72 -0.68
C ASP A 111 -9.83 4.64 0.31
N TYR A 112 -10.44 3.57 -0.21
CA TYR A 112 -10.98 2.45 0.55
C TYR A 112 -10.15 1.20 0.26
N SER A 113 -9.11 1.00 1.06
CA SER A 113 -8.24 -0.18 0.96
C SER A 113 -8.96 -1.45 1.38
N LEU A 114 -8.54 -2.58 0.82
CA LEU A 114 -8.98 -3.89 1.29
C LEU A 114 -8.43 -4.11 2.71
N MET A 115 -9.31 -4.36 3.68
CA MET A 115 -8.87 -4.73 5.03
C MET A 115 -8.19 -6.11 5.00
N PRO A 116 -7.11 -6.31 5.78
CA PRO A 116 -6.55 -7.64 5.98
C PRO A 116 -7.63 -8.63 6.44
N PRO A 117 -7.75 -9.82 5.80
CA PRO A 117 -8.86 -10.75 6.02
C PRO A 117 -8.86 -11.35 7.43
N GLU A 118 -7.70 -11.40 8.07
CA GLU A 118 -7.49 -11.92 9.42
C GLU A 118 -6.67 -10.94 10.25
N ALA A 119 -6.56 -11.19 11.55
CA ALA A 119 -5.70 -10.40 12.42
C ALA A 119 -4.23 -10.53 11.98
N THR A 120 -3.51 -9.41 12.04
CA THR A 120 -2.11 -9.29 11.61
C THR A 120 -1.16 -9.28 12.81
N MET A 121 0.15 -9.36 12.59
CA MET A 121 1.13 -9.21 13.67
C MET A 121 0.97 -7.87 14.41
N MET A 122 0.53 -6.81 13.73
CA MET A 122 0.35 -5.51 14.35
C MET A 122 -0.87 -5.48 15.27
N ASP A 123 -1.94 -6.22 14.92
CA ASP A 123 -3.07 -6.43 15.84
C ASP A 123 -2.62 -7.17 17.10
N ALA A 124 -1.82 -8.22 16.94
CA ALA A 124 -1.31 -9.00 18.07
C ALA A 124 -0.40 -8.16 18.99
N LEU A 125 0.47 -7.34 18.42
CA LEU A 125 1.34 -6.43 19.18
C LEU A 125 0.52 -5.41 19.99
N LEU A 126 -0.45 -4.73 19.36
CA LEU A 126 -1.29 -3.76 20.06
C LEU A 126 -2.12 -4.41 21.18
N GLN A 127 -2.67 -5.59 20.94
CA GLN A 127 -3.45 -6.32 21.95
C GLN A 127 -2.61 -6.70 23.18
N ASN A 128 -1.30 -6.85 23.01
CA ASN A 128 -0.35 -7.13 24.09
C ASN A 128 0.34 -5.86 24.64
N GLY A 129 -0.12 -4.67 24.26
CA GLY A 129 0.35 -3.39 24.81
C GLY A 129 1.64 -2.86 24.19
N TYR A 130 2.08 -3.41 23.04
CA TYR A 130 3.22 -2.89 22.28
C TYR A 130 2.76 -1.86 21.26
N ALA A 131 3.49 -0.76 21.15
CA ALA A 131 3.16 0.31 20.22
C ALA A 131 3.41 -0.12 18.76
N THR A 132 2.58 0.35 17.84
CA THR A 132 2.75 0.10 16.40
C THR A 132 2.76 1.39 15.59
N TYR A 133 3.92 1.66 14.99
CA TYR A 133 4.17 2.82 14.14
C TYR A 133 4.17 2.39 12.68
N GLY A 134 3.31 3.01 11.87
CA GLY A 134 3.30 2.88 10.41
C GLY A 134 3.89 4.11 9.74
N VAL A 135 4.98 3.94 8.99
CA VAL A 135 5.61 5.02 8.22
C VAL A 135 5.37 4.81 6.73
N GLY A 136 4.95 5.88 6.04
CA GLY A 136 4.66 5.87 4.62
C GLY A 136 3.33 5.19 4.30
N LYS A 137 3.34 4.19 3.41
CA LYS A 137 2.13 3.53 2.92
C LYS A 137 1.56 2.45 3.83
N ILE A 138 2.22 2.14 4.95
CA ILE A 138 1.78 1.08 5.86
C ILE A 138 0.33 1.25 6.32
N TYR A 139 -0.09 2.46 6.72
CA TYR A 139 -1.50 2.71 7.05
C TYR A 139 -2.45 2.38 5.91
N ASP A 140 -2.13 2.83 4.70
CA ASP A 140 -2.97 2.60 3.53
C ASP A 140 -3.02 1.10 3.16
N ILE A 141 -1.91 0.37 3.27
CA ILE A 141 -1.80 -1.06 2.93
C ILE A 141 -2.65 -1.91 3.87
N PHE A 142 -2.63 -1.60 5.16
CA PHE A 142 -3.36 -2.36 6.19
C PHE A 142 -4.72 -1.74 6.52
N ALA A 143 -5.17 -0.73 5.79
CA ALA A 143 -6.41 0.00 6.05
C ALA A 143 -6.53 0.50 7.51
N GLY A 144 -5.38 0.92 8.09
CA GLY A 144 -5.27 1.34 9.49
C GLY A 144 -5.36 0.24 10.54
N LYS A 145 -5.61 -1.00 10.13
CA LYS A 145 -5.72 -2.14 11.05
C LYS A 145 -4.39 -2.39 11.77
N GLY A 146 -4.45 -2.49 13.09
CA GLY A 146 -3.28 -2.77 13.91
C GLY A 146 -2.28 -1.62 14.06
N ILE A 147 -2.56 -0.40 13.58
CA ILE A 147 -1.61 0.72 13.58
C ILE A 147 -2.07 1.82 14.55
N GLU A 148 -1.29 2.06 15.59
CA GLU A 148 -1.56 3.10 16.60
C GLU A 148 -1.07 4.48 16.15
N HIS A 149 0.13 4.56 15.59
CA HIS A 149 0.75 5.81 15.16
C HIS A 149 1.05 5.80 13.67
N THR A 150 0.72 6.87 12.95
CA THR A 150 0.94 6.98 11.51
C THR A 150 1.76 8.20 11.14
N THR A 151 2.84 7.98 10.40
CA THR A 151 3.70 9.03 9.85
C THR A 151 3.64 9.02 8.33
N ARG A 152 3.07 10.06 7.73
CA ARG A 152 3.03 10.21 6.26
C ARG A 152 4.37 10.70 5.73
N ILE A 153 4.76 10.20 4.56
CA ILE A 153 6.01 10.57 3.88
C ILE A 153 5.74 11.15 2.49
N LEU A 154 6.64 12.00 2.01
CA LEU A 154 6.57 12.60 0.68
C LEU A 154 7.28 11.75 -0.38
N ASN A 155 8.40 11.14 -0.01
CA ASN A 155 9.28 10.32 -0.85
C ASN A 155 10.19 9.48 0.08
N ASN A 156 11.07 8.65 -0.50
CA ASN A 156 11.94 7.77 0.27
C ASN A 156 12.95 8.51 1.16
N ILE A 157 13.43 9.69 0.73
CA ILE A 157 14.39 10.50 1.51
C ILE A 157 13.71 11.01 2.78
N ASP A 158 12.55 11.64 2.64
CA ASP A 158 11.72 12.12 3.76
C ASP A 158 11.27 10.95 4.67
N GLY A 159 10.99 9.78 4.08
CA GLY A 159 10.67 8.57 4.84
C GLY A 159 11.79 8.14 5.76
N MET A 160 13.01 8.03 5.23
CA MET A 160 14.19 7.71 6.04
C MET A 160 14.50 8.78 7.08
N GLU A 161 14.38 10.07 6.74
CA GLU A 161 14.58 11.17 7.70
C GLU A 161 13.59 11.09 8.88
N LYS A 162 12.32 10.81 8.60
CA LYS A 162 11.29 10.63 9.63
C LYS A 162 11.49 9.36 10.45
N THR A 163 11.89 8.25 9.82
CA THR A 163 12.22 7.00 10.52
C THR A 163 13.42 7.20 11.45
N ILE A 164 14.44 7.95 11.03
CA ILE A 164 15.58 8.31 11.89
C ILE A 164 15.14 9.20 13.06
N ALA A 165 14.25 10.16 12.82
CA ALA A 165 13.71 11.01 13.88
C ALA A 165 12.90 10.21 14.92
N LEU A 166 12.18 9.17 14.50
CA LEU A 166 11.44 8.28 15.41
C LEU A 166 12.34 7.50 16.38
N GLN A 167 13.67 7.41 16.15
CA GLN A 167 14.60 6.79 17.11
C GLN A 167 14.72 7.61 18.41
N GLU A 168 14.33 8.88 18.39
CA GLU A 168 14.29 9.76 19.58
C GLU A 168 13.02 9.55 20.42
N GLU A 169 11.99 8.90 19.88
CA GLU A 169 10.76 8.59 20.61
C GLU A 169 11.02 7.40 21.56
N ASP A 170 10.48 7.49 22.77
CA ASP A 170 10.56 6.41 23.76
C ASP A 170 9.34 5.49 23.61
N PHE A 171 9.47 4.45 22.80
CA PHE A 171 8.44 3.44 22.61
C PHE A 171 9.02 2.03 22.64
N ASN A 172 8.18 1.07 23.03
CA ASN A 172 8.46 -0.36 22.92
C ASN A 172 7.45 -1.01 21.98
N GLY A 173 7.92 -1.56 20.87
CA GLY A 173 7.07 -2.19 19.86
C GLY A 173 7.65 -2.13 18.45
N LEU A 174 6.80 -2.00 17.44
CA LEU A 174 7.17 -2.10 16.03
C LEU A 174 7.09 -0.75 15.33
N CYS A 175 8.18 -0.35 14.65
CA CYS A 175 8.16 0.67 13.61
C CYS A 175 8.25 0.01 12.23
N PHE A 176 7.15 0.00 11.49
CA PHE A 176 7.04 -0.59 10.17
C PHE A 176 7.06 0.51 9.11
N VAL A 177 8.04 0.45 8.20
CA VAL A 177 8.32 1.48 7.20
C VAL A 177 8.13 0.93 5.79
N ASN A 178 7.44 1.68 4.92
CA ASN A 178 7.41 1.41 3.49
C ASN A 178 8.00 2.59 2.69
N LEU A 179 8.99 2.28 1.85
CA LEU A 179 9.71 3.22 0.99
C LEU A 179 9.29 3.01 -0.49
N VAL A 180 8.16 3.59 -0.87
CA VAL A 180 7.41 3.27 -2.09
C VAL A 180 8.06 3.74 -3.41
N ASP A 181 9.02 4.68 -3.39
CA ASP A 181 9.50 5.27 -4.65
C ASP A 181 10.21 4.27 -5.56
N PHE A 182 10.84 3.23 -4.98
CA PHE A 182 11.45 2.13 -5.72
C PHE A 182 10.48 1.51 -6.72
N ASP A 183 9.22 1.36 -6.31
CA ASP A 183 8.15 0.80 -7.11
C ASP A 183 7.47 1.88 -7.99
N MET A 184 6.92 2.91 -7.36
CA MET A 184 6.02 3.88 -8.01
C MET A 184 6.74 4.90 -8.91
N VAL A 185 7.99 5.24 -8.60
CA VAL A 185 8.75 6.28 -9.32
C VAL A 185 9.73 5.66 -10.31
N TYR A 186 10.35 4.53 -9.97
CA TYR A 186 11.44 3.96 -10.77
C TYR A 186 11.06 2.64 -11.44
N GLY A 187 10.59 1.66 -10.68
CA GLY A 187 10.25 0.31 -11.16
C GLY A 187 9.22 0.31 -12.28
N HIS A 188 7.99 0.76 -12.01
CA HIS A 188 6.91 0.82 -13.01
C HIS A 188 7.21 1.72 -14.22
N ARG A 189 8.19 2.62 -14.10
CA ARG A 189 8.62 3.54 -15.16
C ARG A 189 9.84 3.05 -15.94
N ASN A 190 10.36 1.86 -15.60
CA ASN A 190 11.54 1.27 -16.20
C ASN A 190 12.76 2.22 -16.19
N ASP A 191 12.93 2.97 -15.09
CA ASP A 191 14.03 3.91 -14.89
C ASP A 191 15.16 3.24 -14.08
N ILE A 192 16.05 2.54 -14.80
CA ILE A 192 17.19 1.82 -14.22
C ILE A 192 18.13 2.76 -13.44
N ASP A 193 18.49 3.90 -14.04
CA ASP A 193 19.43 4.84 -13.44
C ASP A 193 18.85 5.51 -12.19
N GLY A 194 17.56 5.86 -12.22
CA GLY A 194 16.83 6.39 -11.08
C GLY A 194 16.73 5.38 -9.94
N TYR A 195 16.40 4.13 -10.26
CA TYR A 195 16.33 3.04 -9.28
C TYR A 195 17.68 2.85 -8.57
N ALA A 196 18.77 2.76 -9.33
CA ALA A 196 20.12 2.61 -8.78
C ALA A 196 20.51 3.79 -7.87
N LYS A 197 20.25 5.03 -8.29
CA LYS A 197 20.51 6.23 -7.47
C LYS A 197 19.68 6.24 -6.19
N ALA A 198 18.41 5.83 -6.25
CA ALA A 198 17.55 5.73 -5.08
C ALA A 198 18.08 4.68 -4.08
N ALA A 199 18.61 3.55 -4.57
CA ALA A 199 19.20 2.51 -3.73
C ALA A 199 20.48 3.00 -3.04
N THR A 200 21.36 3.70 -3.77
CA THR A 200 22.54 4.36 -3.18
C THR A 200 22.13 5.38 -2.12
N LYS A 201 21.07 6.16 -2.37
CA LYS A 201 20.62 7.16 -1.39
C LYS A 201 20.08 6.52 -0.11
N PHE A 202 19.33 5.44 -0.25
CA PHE A 202 18.87 4.64 0.88
C PHE A 202 20.04 4.09 1.70
N ASP A 203 21.07 3.53 1.04
CA ASP A 203 22.28 3.01 1.71
C ASP A 203 23.00 4.08 2.56
N GLU A 204 23.16 5.30 2.04
CA GLU A 204 23.71 6.43 2.79
C GLU A 204 22.90 6.76 4.06
N GLN A 205 21.56 6.76 3.96
CA GLN A 205 20.68 7.05 5.08
C GLN A 205 20.62 5.89 6.07
N LEU A 206 20.71 4.65 5.57
CA LEU A 206 20.78 3.44 6.40
C LEU A 206 22.01 3.48 7.30
N LYS A 207 23.17 3.88 6.79
CA LYS A 207 24.36 4.10 7.63
C LYS A 207 24.09 5.04 8.81
N THR A 208 23.34 6.12 8.57
CA THR A 208 22.96 7.06 9.63
C THR A 208 22.00 6.41 10.64
N PHE A 209 20.97 5.72 10.15
CA PHE A 209 20.00 5.00 10.98
C PHE A 209 20.68 3.96 11.90
N LEU A 210 21.55 3.13 11.33
CA LEU A 210 22.28 2.09 12.08
C LEU A 210 23.15 2.67 13.19
N SER A 211 23.75 3.85 12.98
CA SER A 211 24.60 4.51 13.99
C SER A 211 23.85 5.03 15.22
N ARG A 212 22.52 5.11 15.14
CA ARG A 212 21.62 5.62 16.18
C ARG A 212 20.81 4.54 16.87
N MET A 213 20.93 3.29 16.42
CA MET A 213 20.25 2.17 17.07
C MET A 213 20.73 2.00 18.51
N LYS A 214 19.77 1.75 19.41
CA LYS A 214 20.04 1.35 20.78
C LYS A 214 20.46 -0.11 20.82
N ASP A 215 20.97 -0.54 21.98
CA ASP A 215 21.48 -1.90 22.17
C ASP A 215 20.40 -2.99 21.92
N GLU A 216 19.15 -2.73 22.31
CA GLU A 216 18.04 -3.69 22.18
C GLU A 216 17.31 -3.58 20.82
N ASP A 217 17.68 -2.61 19.98
CA ASP A 217 17.02 -2.39 18.69
C ASP A 217 17.42 -3.48 17.68
N ILE A 218 16.42 -3.96 16.94
CA ILE A 218 16.61 -4.85 15.79
C ILE A 218 16.01 -4.18 14.55
N VAL A 219 16.80 -4.10 13.48
CA VAL A 219 16.31 -3.70 12.16
C VAL A 219 16.18 -4.93 11.27
N MET A 220 15.04 -5.04 10.60
CA MET A 220 14.78 -6.04 9.57
C MET A 220 14.49 -5.34 8.23
N ILE A 221 15.22 -5.68 7.18
CA ILE A 221 15.10 -5.07 5.84
C ILE A 221 14.66 -6.16 4.86
N THR A 222 13.57 -5.90 4.14
CA THR A 222 13.01 -6.80 3.12
C THR A 222 12.32 -6.00 1.99
N ALA A 223 11.92 -6.70 0.93
CA ALA A 223 10.92 -6.22 -0.02
C ALA A 223 9.65 -7.10 0.05
N ASP A 224 8.61 -6.72 -0.69
CA ASP A 224 7.32 -7.41 -0.81
C ASP A 224 7.10 -8.05 -2.19
N HIS A 225 7.80 -7.59 -3.22
CA HIS A 225 7.86 -8.20 -4.55
C HIS A 225 9.03 -7.63 -5.36
N GLY A 226 9.20 -8.10 -6.60
CA GLY A 226 10.08 -7.47 -7.58
C GLY A 226 9.35 -6.39 -8.40
N CYS A 227 10.12 -5.44 -8.91
CA CYS A 227 9.68 -4.50 -9.94
C CYS A 227 10.90 -4.13 -10.80
N ASP A 228 11.36 -5.09 -11.61
CA ASP A 228 12.58 -4.97 -12.41
C ASP A 228 12.45 -3.85 -13.48
N PRO A 229 13.20 -2.73 -13.36
CA PRO A 229 13.13 -1.63 -14.33
C PRO A 229 13.72 -1.99 -15.70
N GLY A 230 14.41 -3.14 -15.84
CA GLY A 230 14.87 -3.69 -17.11
C GLY A 230 13.87 -4.63 -17.78
N PHE A 231 12.75 -4.95 -17.13
CA PHE A 231 11.73 -5.84 -17.68
C PHE A 231 10.92 -5.16 -18.80
N LYS A 232 10.45 -5.94 -19.78
CA LYS A 232 9.74 -5.39 -20.96
C LYS A 232 8.32 -4.85 -20.64
N GLY A 233 7.78 -5.19 -19.47
CA GLY A 233 6.48 -4.73 -19.00
C GLY A 233 6.60 -3.53 -18.07
N THR A 234 5.46 -3.11 -17.52
CA THR A 234 5.37 -2.05 -16.51
C THR A 234 4.65 -2.54 -15.26
N ASP A 235 4.57 -3.86 -15.07
CA ASP A 235 3.92 -4.51 -13.93
C ASP A 235 4.99 -5.17 -13.03
N HIS A 236 4.61 -5.61 -11.84
CA HIS A 236 5.51 -6.28 -10.91
C HIS A 236 6.09 -7.58 -11.48
N SER A 237 7.29 -7.91 -11.03
CA SER A 237 7.98 -9.17 -11.32
C SER A 237 7.91 -10.11 -10.12
N ARG A 238 7.67 -11.41 -10.39
CA ARG A 238 7.60 -12.43 -9.34
C ARG A 238 9.00 -12.89 -8.96
N GLU A 239 9.57 -12.24 -7.95
CA GLU A 239 10.95 -12.47 -7.51
C GLU A 239 11.04 -12.92 -6.05
N TYR A 240 12.19 -13.49 -5.69
CA TYR A 240 12.60 -13.58 -4.30
C TYR A 240 12.91 -12.17 -3.78
N VAL A 241 12.68 -11.95 -2.49
CA VAL A 241 13.01 -10.69 -1.82
C VAL A 241 14.21 -10.89 -0.89
N PRO A 242 15.11 -9.90 -0.75
CA PRO A 242 16.18 -9.99 0.22
C PRO A 242 15.61 -9.96 1.64
N PHE A 243 16.31 -10.57 2.59
CA PHE A 243 16.04 -10.38 4.01
C PHE A 243 17.35 -10.18 4.76
N LEU A 244 17.45 -9.08 5.50
CA LEU A 244 18.59 -8.76 6.37
C LEU A 244 18.07 -8.45 7.77
N ALA A 245 18.71 -8.98 8.80
CA ALA A 245 18.47 -8.62 10.20
C ALA A 245 19.77 -8.14 10.83
N TYR A 246 19.72 -7.04 11.57
CA TYR A 246 20.87 -6.46 12.25
C TYR A 246 20.46 -5.88 13.61
N GLY A 247 21.34 -6.00 14.60
CA GLY A 247 21.14 -5.50 15.96
C GLY A 247 22.26 -6.03 16.86
N LYS A 248 22.43 -5.45 18.05
CA LYS A 248 23.50 -5.88 18.97
C LYS A 248 23.30 -7.32 19.43
N ASP A 249 22.05 -7.74 19.63
CA ASP A 249 21.68 -9.09 20.06
C ASP A 249 21.38 -10.04 18.89
N ILE A 250 21.71 -9.63 17.66
CA ILE A 250 21.63 -10.47 16.46
C ILE A 250 23.00 -11.11 16.18
N LYS A 251 23.02 -12.43 16.01
CA LYS A 251 24.18 -13.23 15.63
C LYS A 251 24.72 -12.78 14.28
N GLU A 252 26.04 -12.61 14.21
CA GLU A 252 26.73 -12.25 12.98
C GLU A 252 26.90 -13.47 12.05
N ASN A 253 26.96 -13.22 10.74
CA ASN A 253 27.26 -14.22 9.71
C ASN A 253 26.32 -15.44 9.67
N VAL A 254 25.07 -15.28 10.09
CA VAL A 254 24.04 -16.32 9.96
C VAL A 254 23.44 -16.30 8.56
N ASN A 255 23.56 -17.42 7.84
CA ASN A 255 22.84 -17.63 6.59
C ASN A 255 21.54 -18.39 6.88
N LEU A 256 20.41 -17.71 6.76
CA LEU A 256 19.08 -18.29 6.97
C LEU A 256 18.59 -19.18 5.81
N GLY A 257 19.34 -19.23 4.71
CA GLY A 257 18.90 -19.84 3.46
C GLY A 257 17.67 -19.15 2.89
N THR A 258 17.00 -19.83 1.98
CA THR A 258 15.73 -19.35 1.43
C THR A 258 14.60 -19.68 2.39
N ARG A 259 13.81 -18.68 2.76
CA ARG A 259 12.60 -18.85 3.57
C ARG A 259 11.41 -19.24 2.69
N ASN A 260 10.47 -19.98 3.26
CA ASN A 260 9.30 -20.49 2.51
C ASN A 260 8.17 -19.45 2.37
N SER A 261 8.13 -18.44 3.25
CA SER A 261 7.07 -17.44 3.26
C SER A 261 7.54 -16.13 3.89
N PHE A 262 6.97 -15.00 3.44
CA PHE A 262 7.16 -13.70 4.09
C PHE A 262 6.56 -13.68 5.50
N ALA A 263 5.59 -14.55 5.77
CA ALA A 263 4.97 -14.69 7.09
C ALA A 263 6.00 -15.09 8.17
N ASP A 264 7.15 -15.65 7.80
CA ASP A 264 8.23 -15.99 8.74
C ASP A 264 8.77 -14.74 9.47
N ILE A 265 8.75 -13.56 8.82
CA ILE A 265 9.14 -12.29 9.46
C ILE A 265 8.14 -11.95 10.59
N ALA A 266 6.85 -12.02 10.28
CA ALA A 266 5.79 -11.75 11.25
C ALA A 266 5.81 -12.75 12.42
N ALA A 267 6.04 -14.03 12.14
CA ALA A 267 6.20 -15.06 13.16
C ALA A 267 7.41 -14.78 14.07
N THR A 268 8.55 -14.38 13.48
CA THR A 268 9.76 -14.06 14.24
C THR A 268 9.58 -12.82 15.11
N ILE A 269 8.90 -11.78 14.61
CA ILE A 269 8.61 -10.58 15.41
C ILE A 269 7.74 -10.94 16.62
N GLN A 270 6.66 -11.71 16.44
CA GLN A 270 5.80 -12.15 17.56
C GLN A 270 6.60 -12.97 18.60
N ASP A 271 7.49 -13.85 18.14
CA ASP A 271 8.36 -14.64 19.02
C ASP A 271 9.37 -13.76 19.77
N ILE A 272 9.96 -12.73 19.14
CA ILE A 272 10.85 -11.76 19.82
C ILE A 272 10.12 -11.02 20.94
N PHE A 273 8.87 -10.60 20.71
CA PHE A 273 8.03 -9.94 21.72
C PHE A 273 7.40 -10.91 22.73
N GLU A 274 7.68 -12.21 22.60
CA GLU A 274 7.17 -13.28 23.46
C GLU A 274 5.64 -13.34 23.53
N ILE A 275 4.98 -13.05 22.40
CA ILE A 275 3.51 -13.10 22.27
C ILE A 275 3.06 -14.32 21.46
N GLU A 276 1.80 -14.70 21.63
CA GLU A 276 1.21 -15.82 20.89
C GLU A 276 1.28 -15.57 19.37
N GLN A 277 1.84 -16.55 18.65
CA GLN A 277 1.92 -16.49 17.20
C GLN A 277 0.55 -16.78 16.58
N ILE A 278 -0.06 -15.77 15.96
CA ILE A 278 -1.35 -15.91 15.26
C ILE A 278 -1.21 -16.00 13.73
N THR A 279 0.01 -15.87 13.19
CA THR A 279 0.30 -15.85 11.75
C THR A 279 0.81 -17.20 11.23
N ALA A 280 0.62 -17.49 9.95
CA ALA A 280 0.97 -18.75 9.30
C ALA A 280 2.49 -19.01 9.03
N GLY A 281 3.39 -18.17 9.57
CA GLY A 281 4.84 -18.27 9.35
C GLY A 281 5.55 -19.20 10.32
N ASN A 282 6.84 -19.43 10.10
CA ASN A 282 7.72 -20.13 11.04
C ASN A 282 8.79 -19.16 11.54
N SER A 283 8.81 -18.92 12.86
CA SER A 283 9.84 -18.10 13.49
C SER A 283 11.24 -18.64 13.21
N PHE A 284 12.19 -17.75 13.01
CA PHE A 284 13.62 -18.04 12.93
C PHE A 284 14.41 -17.35 14.05
N LYS A 285 13.74 -16.93 15.14
CA LYS A 285 14.36 -16.28 16.31
C LYS A 285 15.60 -17.04 16.82
N ASP A 286 15.48 -18.35 17.05
CA ASP A 286 16.58 -19.20 17.56
C ASP A 286 17.82 -19.19 16.66
N ALA A 287 17.61 -19.02 15.35
CA ALA A 287 18.70 -18.96 14.39
C ALA A 287 19.46 -17.62 14.47
N ILE A 288 18.81 -16.52 14.84
CA ILE A 288 19.38 -15.17 14.75
C ILE A 288 19.67 -14.50 16.09
N MET A 289 18.95 -14.79 17.17
CA MET A 289 19.18 -14.16 18.48
C MET A 289 20.40 -14.76 19.16
N LYS A 290 21.20 -13.93 19.86
CA LYS A 290 22.38 -14.36 20.64
C LYS A 290 22.02 -15.17 21.89
#